data_AF-A0AAV7JYQ8-F1
#
_entry.id   AF-A0AAV7JYQ8-F1
#
_cell.length_a   1.000
_cell.length_b   1.000
_cell.length_c   1.000
_cell.angle_alpha   90.00
_cell.angle_beta   90.00
_cell.angle_gamma   90.00
#
_symmetry.space_group_name_H-M   'P 1'
#
loop_
_entity.id
_entity.type
_entity.pdbx_description
1 polymer ?
#
loop_
_entity_poly.entity_id
_entity_poly.type
_entity_poly.pdbx_seq_one_letter_code
_entity_poly.pdbx_strand_id
1 'polypeptide(L)'
;MKWGTNLQHSPLVDRNKVFLPPLHTKLRLMKTFVKTMNKTNSAGFLHLVGKFPKLSEAKLKEGVFVGPQIRQVFRDPDFEKTLSQLEMSAWNSFNGFVKTFWAQEVVQLQRRSGNLA
;
A
#
# COMPACT_ATOMS: atom_id res chain seq x y z
N MET A 1 11.77 24.29 -26.73
CA MET A 1 11.30 22.94 -27.07
C MET A 1 9.83 22.81 -26.66
N LYS A 2 8.92 22.66 -27.63
CA LYS A 2 7.51 22.36 -27.37
C LYS A 2 7.35 20.85 -27.31
N TRP A 3 6.91 20.32 -26.17
CA TRP A 3 6.50 18.93 -26.06
C TRP A 3 5.13 18.79 -26.74
N GLY A 4 5.12 18.25 -27.96
CA GLY A 4 3.87 17.84 -28.61
C GLY A 4 3.22 16.74 -27.79
N THR A 5 1.97 16.95 -27.37
CA THR A 5 1.19 15.98 -26.61
C THR A 5 0.87 14.78 -27.49
N ASN A 6 1.49 13.64 -27.19
CA ASN A 6 1.24 12.35 -27.82
C ASN A 6 -0.04 11.71 -27.23
N LEU A 7 -1.16 12.43 -27.31
CA LEU A 7 -2.48 11.99 -26.86
C LEU A 7 -3.37 11.86 -28.10
N GLN A 8 -3.50 10.64 -28.64
CA GLN A 8 -4.35 10.40 -29.81
C GLN A 8 -5.85 10.63 -29.53
N HIS A 9 -6.26 10.65 -28.26
CA HIS A 9 -7.66 10.80 -27.87
C HIS A 9 -7.81 11.78 -26.70
N SER A 10 -8.93 12.50 -26.71
CA SER A 10 -9.36 13.36 -25.61
C SER A 10 -9.51 12.51 -24.33
N PRO A 11 -8.93 12.92 -23.20
CA PRO A 11 -9.07 12.18 -21.96
C PRO A 11 -10.53 12.15 -21.51
N LEU A 12 -11.05 10.95 -21.20
CA LEU A 12 -12.43 10.72 -20.74
C LEU A 12 -12.75 11.43 -19.43
N VAL A 13 -11.73 11.76 -18.64
CA VAL A 13 -11.85 12.45 -17.36
C VAL A 13 -10.80 13.55 -17.33
N ASP A 14 -11.23 14.75 -16.94
CA ASP A 14 -10.35 15.89 -16.70
C ASP A 14 -9.21 15.49 -15.75
N ARG A 15 -7.96 15.79 -16.12
CA ARG A 15 -6.77 15.45 -15.34
C ARG A 15 -6.84 16.01 -13.92
N ASN A 16 -7.45 17.18 -13.74
CA ASN A 16 -7.67 17.80 -12.43
C ASN A 16 -8.76 17.10 -11.60
N LYS A 17 -9.54 16.21 -12.23
CA LYS A 17 -10.58 15.36 -11.61
C LYS A 17 -10.16 13.90 -11.50
N VAL A 18 -8.97 13.53 -11.98
CA VAL A 18 -8.37 12.21 -11.73
C VAL A 18 -7.87 12.20 -10.29
N PHE A 19 -8.80 11.91 -9.39
CA PHE A 19 -8.64 12.13 -7.96
C PHE A 19 -8.05 10.92 -7.20
N LEU A 20 -8.08 9.74 -7.82
CA LEU A 20 -7.56 8.53 -7.19
C LEU A 20 -6.07 8.42 -7.50
N PRO A 21 -5.21 8.42 -6.48
CA PRO A 21 -3.95 7.73 -6.66
C PRO A 21 -4.27 6.31 -7.12
N PRO A 22 -3.58 5.78 -8.13
CA PRO A 22 -3.94 4.48 -8.62
C PRO A 22 -3.79 3.43 -7.53
N LEU A 23 -4.84 2.64 -7.32
CA LEU A 23 -4.90 1.52 -6.36
C LEU A 23 -3.66 0.59 -6.44
N HIS A 24 -3.02 0.53 -7.61
CA HIS A 24 -1.79 -0.23 -7.88
C HIS A 24 -0.56 0.24 -7.06
N THR A 25 -0.52 1.49 -6.58
CA THR A 25 0.62 2.02 -5.81
C THR A 25 0.70 1.40 -4.42
N LYS A 26 -0.44 1.12 -3.79
CA LYS A 26 -0.50 0.44 -2.48
C LYS A 26 0.00 -1.00 -2.54
N LEU A 27 -0.38 -1.72 -3.60
CA LEU A 27 0.12 -3.08 -3.87
C LEU A 27 1.64 -3.07 -4.11
N ARG A 28 2.12 -2.09 -4.86
CA ARG A 28 3.55 -1.92 -5.17
C ARG A 28 4.38 -1.68 -3.91
N LEU A 29 3.90 -0.88 -2.97
CA LEU A 29 4.65 -0.56 -1.74
C LEU A 29 4.74 -1.74 -0.78
N MET A 30 3.63 -2.47 -0.56
CA MET A 30 3.68 -3.70 0.24
C MET A 30 4.62 -4.73 -0.40
N LYS A 31 4.58 -4.82 -1.73
CA LYS A 31 5.49 -5.68 -2.49
C LYS A 31 6.95 -5.31 -2.24
N THR A 32 7.28 -4.02 -2.33
CA THR A 32 8.64 -3.54 -2.04
C THR A 32 9.03 -3.83 -0.60
N PHE A 33 8.18 -3.53 0.38
CA PHE A 33 8.44 -3.77 1.80
C PHE A 33 8.81 -5.24 2.08
N VAL A 34 7.99 -6.19 1.62
CA VAL A 34 8.29 -7.62 1.84
C VAL A 34 9.47 -8.11 1.01
N LYS A 35 9.74 -7.50 -0.16
CA LYS A 35 10.95 -7.80 -0.92
C LYS A 35 12.23 -7.36 -0.20
N THR A 36 12.18 -6.26 0.53
CA THR A 36 13.31 -5.71 1.30
C THR A 36 13.47 -6.32 2.69
N MET A 37 12.45 -7.02 3.21
CA MET A 37 12.57 -7.79 4.45
C MET A 37 13.61 -8.92 4.30
N ASN A 38 14.24 -9.30 5.42
CA ASN A 38 15.18 -10.41 5.42
C ASN A 38 14.43 -11.76 5.38
N LYS A 39 14.22 -12.30 4.17
CA LYS A 39 13.32 -13.44 3.89
C LYS A 39 13.75 -14.79 4.48
N THR A 40 14.96 -14.88 5.03
CA THR A 40 15.55 -16.15 5.46
C THR A 40 15.56 -16.30 6.99
N ASN A 41 15.55 -15.19 7.75
CA ASN A 41 15.64 -15.18 9.22
C ASN A 41 14.81 -14.08 9.91
N SER A 42 13.89 -13.40 9.19
CA SER A 42 13.03 -12.39 9.81
C SER A 42 11.86 -13.03 10.56
N ALA A 43 11.76 -12.74 11.86
CA ALA A 43 10.59 -13.10 12.67
C ALA A 43 9.30 -12.49 12.10
N GLY A 44 9.37 -11.27 11.57
CA GLY A 44 8.26 -10.63 10.87
C GLY A 44 7.81 -11.40 9.62
N PHE A 45 8.76 -11.94 8.84
CA PHE A 45 8.41 -12.73 7.67
C PHE A 45 7.74 -14.06 8.07
N LEU A 46 8.28 -14.74 9.08
CA LEU A 46 7.68 -15.96 9.62
C LEU A 46 6.28 -15.72 10.19
N HIS A 47 6.05 -14.57 10.82
CA HIS A 47 4.71 -14.14 11.26
C HIS A 47 3.74 -14.02 10.09
N LEU A 48 4.16 -13.44 8.97
CA LEU A 48 3.33 -13.36 7.75
C LEU A 48 3.02 -14.73 7.16
N VAL A 49 3.98 -15.66 7.17
CA VAL A 49 3.77 -17.06 6.74
C VAL A 49 2.72 -17.73 7.62
N GLY A 50 2.84 -17.60 8.94
CA GLY A 50 1.86 -18.15 9.90
C GLY A 50 0.48 -17.50 9.79
N LYS A 51 0.41 -16.20 9.55
CA LYS A 51 -0.85 -15.45 9.43
C LYS A 51 -1.61 -15.78 8.15
N PHE A 52 -0.90 -16.07 7.06
CA PHE A 52 -1.48 -16.36 5.76
C PHE A 52 -1.12 -17.77 5.25
N PRO A 53 -1.56 -18.85 5.92
CA PRO A 53 -1.18 -20.21 5.56
C PRO A 53 -1.68 -20.63 4.17
N LYS A 54 -2.68 -19.92 3.63
CA LYS A 54 -3.20 -20.13 2.26
C LYS A 54 -2.31 -19.52 1.17
N LEU A 55 -1.36 -18.65 1.52
CA LEU A 55 -0.37 -18.12 0.59
C LEU A 55 0.90 -18.97 0.66
N SER A 56 1.43 -19.33 -0.50
CA SER A 56 2.74 -19.97 -0.53
C SER A 56 3.82 -18.97 -0.10
N GLU A 57 4.88 -19.47 0.53
CA GLU A 57 6.04 -18.66 0.87
C GLU A 57 6.61 -17.91 -0.34
N ALA A 58 6.59 -18.53 -1.53
CA ALA A 58 7.02 -17.88 -2.77
C ALA A 58 6.18 -16.63 -3.09
N LYS A 59 4.85 -16.69 -2.93
CA LYS A 59 3.96 -15.53 -3.12
C LYS A 59 4.23 -14.44 -2.08
N LEU A 60 4.47 -14.82 -0.83
CA LEU A 60 4.84 -13.90 0.24
C LEU A 60 6.20 -13.23 -0.04
N LYS A 61 7.24 -14.00 -0.41
CA LYS A 61 8.57 -13.49 -0.78
C LYS A 61 8.54 -12.55 -1.98
N GLU A 62 7.64 -12.80 -2.93
CA GLU A 62 7.39 -11.91 -4.07
C GLU A 62 6.52 -10.70 -3.72
N GLY A 63 6.02 -10.63 -2.48
CA GLY A 63 5.20 -9.52 -2.01
C GLY A 63 3.83 -9.48 -2.66
N VAL A 64 3.29 -10.63 -3.07
CA VAL A 64 2.00 -10.75 -3.74
C VAL A 64 0.89 -10.81 -2.69
N PHE A 65 0.31 -9.64 -2.40
CA PHE A 65 -0.82 -9.48 -1.49
C PHE A 65 -2.01 -8.87 -2.21
N VAL A 66 -3.22 -9.19 -1.76
CA VAL A 66 -4.44 -8.46 -2.15
C VAL A 66 -4.79 -7.39 -1.12
N GLY A 67 -5.59 -6.39 -1.53
CA GLY A 67 -6.00 -5.28 -0.66
C GLY A 67 -6.51 -5.69 0.73
N PRO A 68 -7.38 -6.71 0.86
CA PRO A 68 -7.82 -7.22 2.17
C PRO A 68 -6.69 -7.75 3.06
N GLN A 69 -5.72 -8.49 2.51
CA GLN A 69 -4.60 -9.04 3.27
C GLN A 69 -3.69 -7.93 3.79
N ILE A 70 -3.40 -6.92 2.96
CA ILE A 70 -2.64 -5.74 3.38
C ILE A 70 -3.34 -5.07 4.58
N ARG A 71 -4.66 -4.88 4.50
CA ARG A 71 -5.44 -4.31 5.61
C ARG A 71 -5.36 -5.15 6.88
N GLN A 72 -5.28 -6.48 6.77
CA GLN A 72 -5.12 -7.36 7.93
C GLN A 72 -3.73 -7.21 8.57
N VAL A 73 -2.66 -7.03 7.79
CA VAL A 73 -1.32 -6.74 8.33
C VAL A 73 -1.30 -5.42 9.08
N PHE A 74 -1.91 -4.36 8.52
CA PHE A 74 -2.01 -3.05 9.17
C PHE A 74 -2.85 -3.03 10.46
N ARG A 75 -3.73 -4.01 10.66
CA ARG A 75 -4.57 -4.14 11.87
C ARG A 75 -3.97 -5.09 12.89
N ASP A 76 -2.82 -5.68 12.61
CA ASP A 76 -2.18 -6.67 13.46
C ASP A 76 -1.09 -6.01 14.32
N PRO A 77 -1.37 -5.68 15.59
CA PRO A 77 -0.37 -5.08 16.47
C PRO A 77 0.75 -6.06 16.82
N ASP A 78 0.51 -7.37 16.72
CA ASP A 78 1.54 -8.37 17.01
C ASP A 78 2.55 -8.48 15.87
N PHE A 79 2.16 -8.15 14.65
CA PHE A 79 3.10 -8.06 13.53
C PHE A 79 4.20 -7.05 13.81
N GLU A 80 3.86 -5.85 14.30
CA GLU A 80 4.86 -4.81 14.61
C GLU A 80 5.87 -5.30 15.65
N LYS A 81 5.43 -6.06 16.66
CA LYS A 81 6.32 -6.61 17.70
C LYS A 81 7.31 -7.64 17.17
N THR A 82 7.01 -8.27 16.03
CA THR A 82 7.89 -9.26 15.40
C THR A 82 8.95 -8.65 14.47
N LEU A 83 8.87 -7.35 14.19
CA LEU A 83 9.81 -6.68 13.29
C LEU A 83 11.14 -6.38 13.99
N SER A 84 12.23 -6.62 13.28
CA SER A 84 13.54 -6.10 13.70
C SER A 84 13.57 -4.57 13.63
N GLN A 85 14.57 -3.94 14.24
CA GLN A 85 14.66 -2.47 14.28
C GLN A 85 14.71 -1.83 12.88
N LEU A 86 15.40 -2.47 11.93
CA LEU A 86 15.46 -2.00 10.54
C LEU A 86 14.10 -2.15 9.84
N GLU A 87 13.43 -3.28 10.03
CA GLU A 87 12.11 -3.55 9.45
C GLU A 87 11.03 -2.64 10.05
N MET A 88 11.11 -2.36 11.35
CA MET A 88 10.23 -1.42 12.04
C MET A 88 10.39 0.00 11.50
N SER A 89 11.63 0.44 11.24
CA SER A 89 11.89 1.75 10.61
C SER A 89 11.26 1.85 9.21
N ALA A 90 11.43 0.80 8.40
CA ALA A 90 10.79 0.70 7.09
C ALA A 90 9.25 0.64 7.20
N TRP A 91 8.72 -0.09 8.17
CA TRP A 91 7.28 -0.20 8.45
C TRP A 91 6.67 1.14 8.86
N ASN A 92 7.33 1.89 9.75
CA ASN A 92 6.89 3.22 10.16
C ASN A 92 6.87 4.20 8.98
N SER A 93 7.90 4.16 8.12
CA SER A 93 7.93 4.96 6.89
C SER A 93 6.77 4.60 5.96
N PHE A 94 6.50 3.31 5.79
CA PHE A 94 5.37 2.82 5.00
C PHE A 94 4.01 3.21 5.60
N ASN A 95 3.84 3.08 6.92
CA ASN A 95 2.62 3.44 7.63
C ASN A 95 2.36 4.95 7.58
N GLY A 96 3.40 5.77 7.71
CA GLY A 96 3.32 7.22 7.53
C GLY A 96 2.87 7.62 6.11
N PHE A 97 3.43 6.98 5.09
CA PHE A 97 2.99 7.16 3.70
C PHE A 97 1.52 6.77 3.52
N VAL A 98 1.13 5.59 4.01
CA VAL A 98 -0.22 5.05 3.88
C VAL A 98 -1.25 5.92 4.61
N LYS A 99 -0.93 6.40 5.82
CA LYS A 99 -1.79 7.32 6.59
C LYS A 99 -1.96 8.66 5.87
N THR A 100 -0.87 9.25 5.37
CA THR A 100 -0.94 10.50 4.60
C THR A 100 -1.81 10.35 3.34
N PHE A 101 -1.69 9.20 2.68
CA PHE A 101 -2.46 8.88 1.49
C PHE A 101 -3.96 8.61 1.76
N TRP A 102 -4.29 7.90 2.83
CA TRP A 102 -5.69 7.60 3.19
C TRP A 102 -6.38 8.78 3.88
N ALA A 103 -5.65 9.64 4.60
CA ALA A 103 -6.20 10.87 5.15
C ALA A 103 -6.74 11.79 4.04
N GLN A 104 -6.10 11.79 2.87
CA GLN A 104 -6.61 12.49 1.70
C GLN A 104 -7.92 11.88 1.17
N GLU A 105 -8.13 10.56 1.23
CA GLU A 105 -9.41 9.96 0.80
C GLU A 105 -10.58 10.33 1.75
N VAL A 106 -10.36 10.37 3.07
CA VAL A 106 -11.41 10.66 4.07
C VAL A 106 -11.85 12.13 4.05
N VAL A 107 -10.89 13.07 3.94
CA VAL A 107 -11.19 14.52 3.81
C VAL A 107 -12.06 14.80 2.57
N GLN A 108 -12.00 13.95 1.56
CA GLN A 108 -12.67 14.16 0.28
C GLN A 108 -14.05 13.48 0.22
N LEU A 109 -14.28 12.43 1.01
CA LEU A 109 -15.61 11.88 1.26
C LEU A 109 -16.45 12.81 2.14
N GLN A 110 -15.84 13.47 3.14
CA GLN A 110 -16.55 14.47 3.95
C GLN A 110 -16.91 15.73 3.15
N ARG A 111 -16.05 16.20 2.24
CA ARG A 111 -16.38 17.30 1.30
C ARG A 111 -17.50 16.95 0.31
N ARG A 112 -17.62 15.67 -0.07
CA ARG A 112 -18.74 15.17 -0.88
C ARG A 112 -20.06 15.09 -0.10
N SER A 113 -20.02 14.68 1.17
CA SER A 113 -21.20 14.59 2.03
C SER A 113 -21.70 15.95 2.52
N GLY A 114 -20.81 16.94 2.65
CA GLY A 114 -21.15 18.31 3.06
C GLY A 114 -21.65 19.23 1.94
N ASN A 115 -21.60 18.80 0.67
CA ASN A 115 -22.10 19.54 -0.49
C ASN A 115 -23.44 18.97 -1.04
N LEU A 116 -24.13 18.14 -0.26
CA LEU A 116 -25.49 17.63 -0.53
C LEU A 116 -26.53 18.17 0.45
N ALA A 117 -26.23 19.27 1.15
CA ALA A 117 -27.18 20.05 1.94
C ALA A 117 -27.39 21.42 1.29
#